data_AF-A0ABD1BE57-F1
#
_entry.id   AF-A0ABD1BE57-F1
#
_cell.length_a   1.000
_cell.length_b   1.000
_cell.length_c   1.000
_cell.angle_alpha   90.00
_cell.angle_beta   90.00
_cell.angle_gamma   90.00
#
_symmetry.space_group_name_H-M   'P 1'
#
loop_
_entity.id
_entity.type
_entity.pdbx_description
1 polymer ?
#
loop_
_entity_poly.entity_id
_entity_poly.type
_entity_poly.pdbx_seq_one_letter_code
_entity_poly.pdbx_strand_id
1 'polypeptide(L)'
;MASTRHAINHIHFLVDESGTRFESQQNIQSHCIDFFKDLLGSADTGPLFTQGDLTSILNFQCSAEQKQLFEMSFSLEEIKEAFFSLPRNKACGPDGYSAEFLIKCWSVVGAEVSSAIAEFFTTGTLLKQWNATNLVLIPKIQNASRVSDFRPISCLNTMYKVISKLLASRLKYILPAVISHSQSAFLPGRLLSENVLLASEIVQGYNRKNITPRAMLKVDLRKAFDSVSWEFILSTLTALAIPPRFIAWIKECICTPTFSIAVNGMTDGFFKSARGLRQGDPLSPYLFVLAMEVFSRLLGSRYASGYIAYHPRTSDLEISHIMFADDVMIFFDGSSSSLHGIYETLDDFSGWSGLTMNREKTTLYHAGLSSREVTKFRPMVSHPETCP
;
A
#
# COMPACT_ATOMS: atom_id res chain seq x y z
N MET A 1 24.74 5.06 18.59
CA MET A 1 23.52 4.66 17.85
C MET A 1 23.10 5.70 16.80
N ALA A 2 22.94 6.99 17.13
CA ALA A 2 22.57 8.01 16.15
C ALA A 2 23.65 8.26 15.06
N SER A 3 24.94 8.37 15.41
CA SER A 3 26.00 8.55 14.41
C SER A 3 26.20 7.32 13.50
N THR A 4 26.04 6.11 14.04
CA THR A 4 26.08 4.86 13.27
C THR A 4 24.94 4.79 12.25
N ARG A 5 23.71 5.18 12.64
CA ARG A 5 22.57 5.27 11.70
C ARG A 5 22.76 6.37 10.67
N HIS A 6 23.33 7.51 11.05
CA HIS A 6 23.64 8.59 10.13
C HIS A 6 24.66 8.14 9.07
N ALA A 7 25.70 7.39 9.46
CA ALA A 7 26.67 6.84 8.53
C ALA A 7 26.06 5.83 7.54
N ILE A 8 25.13 4.97 8.00
CA ILE A 8 24.46 3.97 7.15
C ILE A 8 23.48 4.64 6.17
N ASN A 9 22.79 5.70 6.60
CA ASN A 9 21.78 6.38 5.78
C ASN A 9 22.38 7.48 4.89
N HIS A 10 23.68 7.76 5.00
CA HIS A 10 24.32 8.78 4.18
C HIS A 10 24.52 8.25 2.77
N ILE A 11 23.97 8.95 1.78
CA ILE A 11 24.07 8.59 0.38
C ILE A 11 25.34 9.24 -0.16
N HIS A 12 26.38 8.44 -0.35
CA HIS A 12 27.66 8.89 -0.89
C HIS A 12 27.62 9.09 -2.40
N PHE A 13 26.91 8.22 -3.11
CA PHE A 13 26.72 8.31 -4.54
C PHE A 13 25.48 7.51 -4.97
N LEU A 14 24.99 7.81 -6.16
CA LEU A 14 23.99 7.00 -6.86
C LEU A 14 24.48 6.67 -8.27
N VAL A 15 23.94 5.60 -8.84
CA VAL A 15 24.21 5.15 -10.21
C VAL A 15 22.88 4.96 -10.93
N ASP A 16 22.76 5.46 -12.15
CA ASP A 16 21.59 5.21 -12.99
C ASP A 16 21.68 3.88 -13.77
N GLU A 17 20.66 3.63 -14.61
CA GLU A 17 20.60 2.43 -15.45
C GLU A 17 21.68 2.41 -16.55
N SER A 18 22.21 3.57 -16.94
CA SER A 18 23.29 3.70 -17.93
C SER A 18 24.69 3.48 -17.35
N GLY A 19 24.79 3.38 -16.02
CA GLY A 19 26.07 3.29 -15.30
C GLY A 19 26.69 4.65 -14.96
N THR A 20 25.98 5.75 -15.19
CA THR A 20 26.45 7.11 -14.82
C THR A 20 26.37 7.28 -13.31
N ARG A 21 27.48 7.76 -12.71
CA ARG A 21 27.61 7.94 -11.26
C ARG A 21 27.39 9.40 -10.86
N PHE A 22 26.52 9.63 -9.88
CA PHE A 22 26.24 10.93 -9.27
C PHE A 22 26.84 10.97 -7.87
N GLU A 23 27.82 11.84 -7.64
CA GLU A 23 28.55 11.93 -6.36
C GLU A 23 28.33 13.26 -5.63
N SER A 24 28.04 14.34 -6.36
CA SER A 24 27.75 15.62 -5.73
C SER A 24 26.34 15.61 -5.15
N GLN A 25 26.18 16.22 -3.99
CA GLN A 25 24.90 16.31 -3.29
C GLN A 25 23.77 16.88 -4.17
N GLN A 26 24.06 17.92 -4.96
CA GLN A 26 23.10 18.51 -5.88
C GLN A 26 22.70 17.54 -7.00
N ASN A 27 23.67 16.82 -7.59
CA ASN A 27 23.37 15.86 -8.64
C ASN A 27 22.59 14.65 -8.11
N ILE A 28 22.91 14.18 -6.90
CA ILE A 28 22.15 13.13 -6.21
C ILE A 28 20.70 13.57 -5.97
N GLN A 29 20.48 14.81 -5.51
CA GLN A 29 19.14 15.35 -5.30
C GLN A 29 18.36 15.48 -6.61
N SER A 30 18.95 16.07 -7.65
CA SER A 30 18.32 16.17 -8.98
C SER A 30 17.96 14.81 -9.54
N HIS A 31 18.87 13.83 -9.48
CA HIS A 31 18.61 12.47 -9.94
C HIS A 31 17.45 11.81 -9.18
N CYS A 32 17.39 11.98 -7.85
CA CYS A 32 16.25 11.52 -7.05
C CYS A 32 14.94 12.21 -7.47
N ILE A 33 14.96 13.54 -7.64
CA ILE A 33 13.78 14.33 -8.02
C ILE A 33 13.24 13.84 -9.36
N ASP A 34 14.09 13.67 -10.36
CA ASP A 34 13.69 13.22 -11.70
C ASP A 34 13.12 11.79 -11.63
N PHE A 35 13.79 10.89 -10.92
CA PHE A 35 13.29 9.52 -10.70
C PHE A 35 11.89 9.50 -10.05
N PHE A 36 11.66 10.30 -9.00
CA PHE A 36 10.36 10.32 -8.31
C PHE A 36 9.29 11.07 -9.10
N LYS A 37 9.63 12.09 -9.87
CA LYS A 37 8.70 12.72 -10.82
C LYS A 37 8.22 11.73 -11.87
N ASP A 38 9.12 10.92 -12.41
CA ASP A 38 8.76 9.91 -13.41
C ASP A 38 7.94 8.76 -12.78
N LEU A 39 8.33 8.31 -11.58
CA LEU A 39 7.63 7.24 -10.85
C LEU A 39 6.20 7.65 -10.47
N LEU A 40 6.05 8.84 -9.88
CA LEU A 40 4.76 9.34 -9.40
C LEU A 40 3.94 9.98 -10.52
N GLY A 41 4.61 10.26 -11.65
CA GLY A 41 4.07 10.38 -12.99
C GLY A 41 3.05 11.48 -13.22
N SER A 42 2.50 11.46 -14.43
CA SER A 42 1.29 12.16 -14.85
C SER A 42 0.05 11.27 -14.65
N ALA A 43 -1.14 11.86 -14.64
CA ALA A 43 -2.40 11.17 -14.42
C ALA A 43 -2.62 10.03 -15.42
N ASP A 44 -3.20 8.92 -14.95
CA ASP A 44 -3.50 7.77 -15.79
C ASP A 44 -4.53 8.11 -16.89
N THR A 45 -4.50 7.34 -17.98
CA THR A 45 -5.44 7.43 -19.10
C THR A 45 -6.81 6.83 -18.73
N GLY A 46 -7.48 7.39 -17.73
CA GLY A 46 -8.80 6.99 -17.27
C GLY A 46 -8.90 5.54 -16.73
N PRO A 47 -9.98 5.21 -16.01
CA PRO A 47 -10.14 3.89 -15.43
C PRO A 47 -10.60 2.88 -16.48
N LEU A 48 -10.01 1.68 -16.49
CA LEU A 48 -10.49 0.54 -17.27
C LEU A 48 -11.62 -0.25 -16.56
N PHE A 49 -12.34 0.42 -15.65
CA PHE A 49 -13.47 -0.14 -14.90
C PHE A 49 -14.63 0.84 -14.89
N THR A 50 -15.84 0.32 -14.68
CA THR A 50 -17.02 1.10 -14.34
C THR A 50 -17.30 1.04 -12.85
N GLN A 51 -18.04 2.02 -12.33
CA GLN A 51 -18.45 2.01 -10.92
C GLN A 51 -19.29 0.76 -10.55
N GLY A 52 -20.03 0.21 -11.53
CA GLY A 52 -20.82 -1.01 -11.36
C GLY A 52 -19.96 -2.25 -11.11
N ASP A 53 -18.78 -2.33 -11.73
CA ASP A 53 -17.86 -3.46 -11.57
C ASP A 53 -17.36 -3.55 -10.12
N LEU A 54 -16.92 -2.42 -9.55
CA LEU A 54 -16.46 -2.36 -8.15
C LEU A 54 -17.58 -2.66 -7.15
N THR A 55 -18.78 -2.12 -7.40
CA THR A 55 -19.94 -2.33 -6.52
C THR A 55 -20.35 -3.80 -6.48
N SER A 56 -20.31 -4.47 -7.65
CA SER A 56 -20.66 -5.89 -7.77
C SER A 56 -19.62 -6.80 -7.11
N ILE A 57 -18.34 -6.47 -7.25
CA ILE A 57 -17.22 -7.27 -6.70
C ILE A 57 -17.13 -7.17 -5.17
N LEU A 58 -17.27 -5.96 -4.62
CA LEU A 58 -17.11 -5.77 -3.17
C LEU A 58 -18.27 -6.37 -2.37
N ASN A 59 -19.48 -6.40 -2.96
CA ASN A 59 -20.69 -6.95 -2.34
C ASN A 59 -20.91 -6.47 -0.89
N PHE A 60 -20.55 -5.22 -0.61
CA PHE A 60 -20.68 -4.56 0.68
C PHE A 60 -21.07 -3.10 0.47
N GLN A 61 -22.00 -2.62 1.29
CA GLN A 61 -22.37 -1.21 1.36
C GLN A 61 -22.50 -0.79 2.82
N CYS A 62 -22.00 0.41 3.14
CA CYS A 62 -22.11 0.95 4.49
C CYS A 62 -23.59 1.04 4.93
N SER A 63 -23.87 0.55 6.14
CA SER A 63 -25.17 0.70 6.79
C SER A 63 -25.49 2.16 7.10
N ALA A 64 -26.73 2.46 7.51
CA ALA A 64 -27.11 3.80 7.92
C ALA A 64 -26.26 4.30 9.11
N GLU A 65 -26.00 3.42 10.09
CA GLU A 65 -25.18 3.71 11.27
C GLU A 65 -23.72 3.98 10.89
N GLN A 66 -23.16 3.18 9.97
CA GLN A 66 -21.80 3.39 9.47
C GLN A 66 -21.67 4.70 8.69
N LYS A 67 -22.68 5.05 7.88
CA LYS A 67 -22.72 6.35 7.16
C LYS A 67 -22.77 7.51 8.14
N GLN A 68 -23.61 7.43 9.17
CA GLN A 68 -23.70 8.45 10.21
C GLN A 68 -22.35 8.69 10.89
N LEU A 69 -21.58 7.63 11.20
CA LEU A 69 -20.24 7.75 11.76
C LEU A 69 -19.29 8.58 10.86
N PHE A 70 -19.35 8.39 9.54
CA PHE A 70 -18.53 9.17 8.60
C PHE A 70 -18.94 10.63 8.51
N GLU A 71 -20.23 10.94 8.72
CA GLU A 71 -20.79 12.29 8.63
C GLU A 71 -20.67 13.10 9.93
N MET A 72 -20.48 12.44 11.08
CA MET A 72 -20.29 13.12 12.36
C MET A 72 -19.13 14.11 12.30
N SER A 73 -19.23 15.24 12.99
CA SER A 73 -18.09 16.16 13.15
C SER A 73 -17.09 15.58 14.15
N PHE A 74 -15.80 15.89 14.00
CA PHE A 74 -14.80 15.59 15.02
C PHE A 74 -14.84 16.65 16.13
N SER A 75 -14.91 16.21 17.38
CA SER A 75 -14.82 17.09 18.55
C SER A 75 -13.39 17.60 18.78
N LEU A 76 -13.25 18.70 19.52
CA LEU A 76 -11.93 19.24 19.88
C LEU A 76 -11.17 18.27 20.80
N GLU A 77 -11.89 17.52 21.63
CA GLU A 77 -11.38 16.45 22.46
C GLU A 77 -10.78 15.31 21.62
N GLU A 78 -11.50 14.81 20.61
CA GLU A 78 -10.98 13.79 19.68
C GLU A 78 -9.74 14.27 18.94
N ILE A 79 -9.73 15.53 18.49
CA ILE A 79 -8.56 16.13 17.82
C ILE A 79 -7.36 16.17 18.77
N LYS A 80 -7.57 16.61 20.02
CA LYS A 80 -6.54 16.62 21.05
C LYS A 80 -6.03 15.21 21.35
N GLU A 81 -6.89 14.23 21.52
CA GLU A 81 -6.50 12.83 21.76
C GLU A 81 -5.70 12.24 20.59
N ALA A 82 -6.12 12.52 19.36
CA ALA A 82 -5.39 12.12 18.16
C ALA A 82 -3.99 12.75 18.13
N PHE A 83 -3.85 13.99 18.57
CA PHE A 83 -2.58 14.71 18.68
C PHE A 83 -1.67 14.09 19.74
N PHE A 84 -2.17 13.89 20.96
CA PHE A 84 -1.39 13.38 22.10
C PHE A 84 -0.98 11.91 21.94
N SER A 85 -1.70 11.17 21.11
CA SER A 85 -1.37 9.79 20.75
C SER A 85 -0.37 9.68 19.58
N LEU A 86 0.16 10.79 19.06
CA LEU A 86 1.25 10.76 18.10
C LEU A 86 2.55 10.28 18.77
N PRO A 87 3.34 9.43 18.09
CA PRO A 87 4.61 8.96 18.63
C PRO A 87 5.60 10.11 18.84
N ARG A 88 6.23 10.14 20.02
CA ARG A 88 7.29 11.10 20.37
C ARG A 88 8.62 10.71 19.73
N ASN A 89 9.57 11.65 19.68
CA ASN A 89 10.90 11.45 19.10
C ASN A 89 10.88 10.91 17.66
N LYS A 90 10.00 11.50 16.82
CA LYS A 90 9.90 11.23 15.38
C LYS A 90 10.26 12.47 14.58
N ALA A 91 10.74 12.25 13.36
CA ALA A 91 11.03 13.33 12.42
C ALA A 91 9.79 14.20 12.13
N CYS A 92 9.98 15.52 12.09
CA CYS A 92 8.99 16.48 11.65
C CYS A 92 8.88 16.49 10.11
N GLY A 93 7.84 17.14 9.60
CA GLY A 93 7.71 17.41 8.18
C GLY A 93 8.48 18.67 7.77
N PRO A 94 8.24 19.19 6.57
CA PRO A 94 8.86 20.42 6.07
C PRO A 94 8.70 21.65 6.97
N ASP A 95 7.68 21.70 7.83
CA ASP A 95 7.42 22.84 8.73
C ASP A 95 8.38 22.93 9.93
N GLY A 96 9.19 21.89 10.16
CA GLY A 96 10.13 21.84 11.29
C GLY A 96 9.50 21.52 12.65
N TYR A 97 8.17 21.47 12.77
CA TYR A 97 7.48 21.31 14.05
C TYR A 97 7.22 19.83 14.36
N SER A 98 7.92 19.32 15.37
CA SER A 98 7.69 17.97 15.88
C SER A 98 6.42 17.88 16.73
N ALA A 99 5.84 16.68 16.81
CA ALA A 99 4.70 16.43 17.70
C ALA A 99 5.03 16.73 19.17
N GLU A 100 6.27 16.44 19.60
CA GLU A 100 6.70 16.71 20.98
C GLU A 100 6.73 18.21 21.30
N PHE A 101 7.21 19.03 20.36
CA PHE A 101 7.20 20.49 20.51
C PHE A 101 5.77 21.00 20.70
N LEU A 102 4.85 20.62 19.81
CA LEU A 102 3.46 21.06 19.85
C LEU A 102 2.72 20.55 21.10
N ILE A 103 2.99 19.32 21.55
CA ILE A 103 2.43 18.78 22.80
C ILE A 103 2.96 19.56 24.02
N LYS A 104 4.25 19.91 24.07
CA LYS A 104 4.80 20.70 25.18
C LYS A 104 4.24 22.12 25.23
N CYS A 105 3.96 22.72 24.06
CA CYS A 105 3.39 24.04 23.93
C CYS A 105 1.85 24.07 23.89
N TRP A 106 1.18 22.95 24.20
CA TRP A 106 -0.27 22.80 23.99
C TRP A 106 -1.12 23.83 24.74
N SER A 107 -0.67 24.30 25.90
CA SER A 107 -1.36 25.36 26.66
C SER A 107 -1.41 26.70 25.92
N VAL A 108 -0.52 26.91 24.94
CA VAL A 108 -0.41 28.15 24.16
C VAL A 108 -1.05 27.99 22.78
N VAL A 109 -0.81 26.86 22.09
CA VAL A 109 -1.21 26.69 20.68
C VAL A 109 -2.37 25.72 20.46
N GLY A 110 -2.79 24.99 21.51
CA GLY A 110 -3.70 23.86 21.39
C GLY A 110 -5.10 24.25 20.92
N ALA A 111 -5.58 25.44 21.30
CA ALA A 111 -6.89 25.93 20.89
C ALA A 111 -6.93 26.24 19.39
N GLU A 112 -5.94 26.99 18.89
CA GLU A 112 -5.80 27.36 17.49
C GLU A 112 -5.54 26.15 16.61
N VAL A 113 -4.66 25.24 17.05
CA VAL A 113 -4.36 23.97 16.37
C VAL A 113 -5.62 23.14 16.20
N SER A 114 -6.42 23.00 17.26
CA SER A 114 -7.64 22.19 17.22
C SER A 114 -8.72 22.84 16.36
N SER A 115 -8.87 24.17 16.46
CA SER A 115 -9.81 24.93 15.62
C SER A 115 -9.46 24.82 14.14
N ALA A 116 -8.19 24.95 13.78
CA ALA A 116 -7.76 24.87 12.39
C ALA A 116 -7.90 23.46 11.79
N ILE A 117 -7.72 22.41 12.60
CA ILE A 117 -8.02 21.02 12.18
C ILE A 117 -9.54 20.83 12.02
N ALA A 118 -10.36 21.36 12.92
CA ALA A 118 -11.81 21.29 12.82
C ALA A 118 -12.34 22.07 11.59
N GLU A 119 -11.71 23.19 11.25
CA GLU A 119 -12.01 23.98 10.06
C GLU A 119 -11.83 23.15 8.78
N PHE A 120 -10.76 22.36 8.66
CA PHE A 120 -10.58 21.45 7.52
C PHE A 120 -11.78 20.50 7.34
N PHE A 121 -12.30 19.91 8.41
CA PHE A 121 -13.47 19.03 8.31
C PHE A 121 -14.76 19.81 7.99
N THR A 122 -14.80 21.11 8.24
CA THR A 122 -15.94 21.95 7.90
C THR A 122 -15.90 22.40 6.44
N THR A 123 -14.76 22.90 5.99
CA THR A 123 -14.55 23.50 4.65
C THR A 123 -14.18 22.47 3.59
N GLY A 124 -13.56 21.37 3.98
CA GLY A 124 -12.98 20.37 3.08
C GLY A 124 -11.70 20.83 2.39
N THR A 125 -11.12 21.98 2.78
CA THR A 125 -9.93 22.55 2.13
C THR A 125 -8.72 22.50 3.05
N LEU A 126 -7.61 21.95 2.57
CA LEU A 126 -6.38 21.84 3.35
C LEU A 126 -5.40 22.95 2.97
N LEU A 127 -4.75 23.53 3.97
CA LEU A 127 -3.65 24.47 3.72
C LEU A 127 -2.52 23.74 2.99
N LYS A 128 -2.11 24.25 1.81
CA LYS A 128 -1.09 23.61 0.96
C LYS A 128 0.21 23.29 1.72
N GLN A 129 0.62 24.19 2.60
CA GLN A 129 1.81 24.03 3.43
C GLN A 129 1.70 22.83 4.37
N TRP A 130 0.50 22.50 4.87
CA TRP A 130 0.31 21.33 5.73
C TRP A 130 0.40 20.02 4.97
N ASN A 131 0.04 20.00 3.69
CA ASN A 131 0.16 18.80 2.85
C ASN A 131 1.55 18.63 2.21
N ALA A 132 2.47 19.56 2.46
CA ALA A 132 3.86 19.44 2.03
C ALA A 132 4.55 18.26 2.75
N THR A 133 5.34 17.48 2.01
CA THR A 133 5.92 16.23 2.46
C THR A 133 7.40 16.16 2.09
N ASN A 134 8.26 15.88 3.07
CA ASN A 134 9.66 15.55 2.81
C ASN A 134 9.79 14.05 2.51
N LEU A 135 10.31 13.68 1.35
CA LEU A 135 10.62 12.30 0.98
C LEU A 135 12.05 11.98 1.42
N VAL A 136 12.19 11.11 2.43
CA VAL A 136 13.47 10.64 2.95
C VAL A 136 13.76 9.25 2.41
N LEU A 137 14.99 8.99 1.96
CA LEU A 137 15.41 7.71 1.42
C LEU A 137 16.08 6.84 2.50
N ILE A 138 15.52 5.66 2.76
CA ILE A 138 16.10 4.68 3.69
C ILE A 138 16.60 3.47 2.90
N PRO A 139 17.88 3.06 3.03
CA PRO A 139 18.40 1.89 2.33
C PRO A 139 17.61 0.61 2.64
N LYS A 140 17.24 -0.16 1.62
CA LYS A 140 16.64 -1.51 1.77
C LYS A 140 17.71 -2.58 1.95
N ILE A 141 18.88 -2.35 1.34
CA ILE A 141 20.02 -3.28 1.30
C ILE A 141 21.30 -2.60 1.76
N GLN A 142 22.31 -3.39 2.12
CA GLN A 142 23.64 -2.87 2.35
C GLN A 142 24.25 -2.39 1.02
N ASN A 143 25.04 -1.32 1.08
CA ASN A 143 25.70 -0.72 -0.08
C ASN A 143 24.73 -0.35 -1.23
N ALA A 144 23.55 0.16 -0.87
CA ALA A 144 22.57 0.68 -1.82
C ALA A 144 23.21 1.75 -2.72
N SER A 145 23.06 1.58 -4.04
CA SER A 145 23.70 2.46 -5.04
C SER A 145 22.74 2.95 -6.11
N ARG A 146 21.53 2.40 -6.19
CA ARG A 146 20.46 2.87 -7.08
C ARG A 146 19.31 3.46 -6.27
N VAL A 147 18.56 4.42 -6.80
CA VAL A 147 17.39 5.00 -6.10
C VAL A 147 16.35 3.92 -5.74
N SER A 148 16.20 2.89 -6.59
CA SER A 148 15.30 1.75 -6.36
C SER A 148 15.67 0.88 -5.15
N ASP A 149 16.95 0.90 -4.73
CA ASP A 149 17.46 0.22 -3.54
C ASP A 149 17.06 0.93 -2.24
N PHE A 150 16.48 2.13 -2.33
CA PHE A 150 15.97 2.87 -1.19
C PHE A 150 14.46 2.74 -1.07
N ARG A 151 13.97 2.81 0.16
CA ARG A 151 12.56 2.94 0.51
C ARG A 151 12.27 4.41 0.75
N PRO A 152 11.33 5.01 -0.01
CA PRO A 152 10.90 6.38 0.24
C PRO A 152 10.01 6.42 1.49
N ILE A 153 10.36 7.25 2.47
CA ILE A 153 9.51 7.53 3.64
C ILE A 153 9.04 8.97 3.56
N SER A 154 7.73 9.15 3.62
CA SER A 154 7.07 10.45 3.66
C SER A 154 7.07 11.01 5.08
N CYS A 155 7.92 12.01 5.31
CA CYS A 155 7.91 12.82 6.52
C CYS A 155 6.87 13.94 6.38
N LEU A 156 5.69 13.69 6.95
CA LEU A 156 4.54 14.59 6.89
C LEU A 156 4.56 15.63 8.03
N ASN A 157 3.96 16.79 7.78
CA ASN A 157 3.71 17.80 8.81
C ASN A 157 2.74 17.29 9.89
N THR A 158 2.96 17.73 11.12
CA THR A 158 2.25 17.19 12.29
C THR A 158 0.74 17.42 12.21
N MET A 159 0.31 18.60 11.73
CA MET A 159 -1.10 18.94 11.56
C MET A 159 -1.82 17.98 10.60
N TYR A 160 -1.20 17.72 9.43
CA TYR A 160 -1.72 16.75 8.47
C TYR A 160 -1.77 15.33 9.04
N LYS A 161 -0.74 14.90 9.80
CA LYS A 161 -0.73 13.58 10.45
C LYS A 161 -1.95 13.37 11.35
N VAL A 162 -2.40 14.41 12.05
CA VAL A 162 -3.60 14.33 12.89
C VAL A 162 -4.86 14.19 12.05
N ILE A 163 -5.02 15.01 11.00
CA ILE A 163 -6.15 14.91 10.07
C ILE A 163 -6.23 13.50 9.47
N SER A 164 -5.13 13.02 8.91
CA SER A 164 -5.03 11.68 8.34
C SER A 164 -5.36 10.59 9.37
N LYS A 165 -4.85 10.72 10.61
CA LYS A 165 -5.14 9.78 11.69
C LYS A 165 -6.62 9.75 12.08
N LEU A 166 -7.30 10.89 12.09
CA LEU A 166 -8.74 10.99 12.36
C LEU A 166 -9.57 10.36 11.24
N LEU A 167 -9.18 10.56 9.98
CA LEU A 167 -9.82 9.85 8.85
C LEU A 167 -9.59 8.33 8.94
N ALA A 168 -8.35 7.93 9.25
CA ALA A 168 -7.98 6.53 9.41
C ALA A 168 -8.76 5.85 10.55
N SER A 169 -9.02 6.54 11.66
CA SER A 169 -9.75 5.96 12.79
C SER A 169 -11.20 5.62 12.42
N ARG A 170 -11.86 6.43 11.58
CA ARG A 170 -13.21 6.15 11.08
C ARG A 170 -13.23 5.02 10.06
N LEU A 171 -12.30 5.01 9.10
CA LEU A 171 -12.19 3.91 8.14
C LEU A 171 -11.99 2.57 8.85
N LYS A 172 -11.15 2.54 9.90
CA LYS A 172 -10.86 1.34 10.68
C LYS A 172 -12.12 0.67 11.25
N TYR A 173 -13.18 1.42 11.51
CA TYR A 173 -14.43 0.88 12.05
C TYR A 173 -15.15 -0.08 11.10
N ILE A 174 -15.09 0.19 9.78
CA ILE A 174 -15.77 -0.66 8.78
C ILE A 174 -14.90 -1.82 8.29
N LEU A 175 -13.57 -1.74 8.44
CA LEU A 175 -12.67 -2.73 7.85
C LEU A 175 -12.94 -4.18 8.27
N PRO A 176 -13.29 -4.50 9.54
CA PRO A 176 -13.61 -5.88 9.90
C PRO A 176 -14.78 -6.48 9.13
N ALA A 177 -15.73 -5.65 8.69
CA ALA A 177 -16.90 -6.08 7.91
C ALA A 177 -16.61 -6.16 6.40
N VAL A 178 -15.70 -5.32 5.90
CA VAL A 178 -15.36 -5.25 4.47
C VAL A 178 -14.30 -6.29 4.10
N ILE A 179 -13.24 -6.39 4.90
CA ILE A 179 -12.01 -7.10 4.52
C ILE A 179 -12.12 -8.60 4.76
N SER A 180 -11.90 -9.39 3.70
CA SER A 180 -11.90 -10.85 3.71
C SER A 180 -10.88 -11.41 4.70
N HIS A 181 -11.13 -12.60 5.26
CA HIS A 181 -10.19 -13.24 6.20
C HIS A 181 -8.84 -13.61 5.58
N SER A 182 -8.75 -13.65 4.24
CA SER A 182 -7.50 -13.87 3.50
C SER A 182 -6.48 -12.74 3.68
N GLN A 183 -6.90 -11.54 4.10
CA GLN A 183 -6.01 -10.39 4.33
C GLN A 183 -5.77 -10.16 5.83
N SER A 184 -4.52 -10.26 6.29
CA SER A 184 -4.21 -10.08 7.72
C SER A 184 -3.42 -8.81 8.06
N ALA A 185 -3.03 -8.02 7.06
CA ALA A 185 -2.27 -6.79 7.33
C ALA A 185 -3.17 -5.65 7.86
N PHE A 186 -2.63 -4.89 8.82
CA PHE A 186 -3.20 -3.64 9.35
C PHE A 186 -4.59 -3.75 9.98
N LEU A 187 -5.08 -4.95 10.28
CA LEU A 187 -6.37 -5.19 10.93
C LEU A 187 -6.20 -5.59 12.39
N PRO A 188 -6.97 -4.98 13.33
CA PRO A 188 -6.97 -5.40 14.72
C PRO A 188 -7.34 -6.87 14.87
N GLY A 189 -6.60 -7.60 15.70
CA GLY A 189 -6.92 -8.98 16.05
C GLY A 189 -6.52 -10.04 15.02
N ARG A 190 -5.88 -9.66 13.90
CA ARG A 190 -5.31 -10.63 12.93
C ARG A 190 -3.80 -10.70 13.12
N LEU A 191 -3.25 -11.88 13.42
CA LEU A 191 -1.82 -12.05 13.67
C LEU A 191 -1.11 -12.53 12.40
N LEU A 192 0.00 -11.89 12.04
CA LEU A 192 0.84 -12.34 10.92
C LEU A 192 1.30 -13.79 11.08
N SER A 193 1.55 -14.23 12.31
CA SER A 193 1.97 -15.59 12.62
C SER A 193 0.94 -16.65 12.19
N GLU A 194 -0.35 -16.34 12.23
CA GLU A 194 -1.42 -17.27 11.82
C GLU A 194 -1.37 -17.52 10.31
N ASN A 195 -1.18 -16.46 9.51
CA ASN A 195 -1.02 -16.58 8.06
C ASN A 195 0.27 -17.31 7.68
N VAL A 196 1.37 -17.04 8.37
CA VAL A 196 2.64 -17.75 8.14
C VAL A 196 2.48 -19.23 8.46
N LEU A 197 1.81 -19.58 9.57
CA LEU A 197 1.53 -20.97 9.94
C LEU A 197 0.63 -21.65 8.91
N LEU A 198 -0.46 -20.99 8.49
CA LEU A 198 -1.38 -21.51 7.48
C LEU A 198 -0.68 -21.75 6.14
N ALA A 199 0.09 -20.77 5.65
CA ALA A 199 0.88 -20.92 4.44
C ALA A 199 1.88 -22.09 4.55
N SER A 200 2.58 -22.20 5.70
CA SER A 200 3.53 -23.29 5.97
C SER A 200 2.83 -24.65 5.94
N GLU A 201 1.65 -24.76 6.52
CA GLU A 201 0.86 -26.00 6.52
C GLU A 201 0.38 -26.37 5.12
N ILE A 202 -0.05 -25.40 4.30
CA ILE A 202 -0.50 -25.67 2.92
C ILE A 202 0.66 -26.19 2.06
N VAL A 203 1.84 -25.57 2.16
CA VAL A 203 3.04 -25.96 1.38
C VAL A 203 3.79 -27.15 1.98
N GLN A 204 3.44 -27.59 3.18
CA GLN A 204 4.06 -28.74 3.83
C GLN A 204 3.94 -29.97 2.94
N GLY A 205 5.07 -30.63 2.68
CA GLY A 205 5.14 -31.85 1.87
C GLY A 205 5.27 -31.63 0.36
N TYR A 206 5.50 -30.39 -0.11
CA TYR A 206 5.81 -30.11 -1.52
C TYR A 206 7.06 -30.86 -2.03
N ASN A 207 7.96 -31.25 -1.13
CA ASN A 207 9.15 -32.04 -1.42
C ASN A 207 8.90 -33.56 -1.56
N ARG A 208 7.68 -34.04 -1.30
CA ARG A 208 7.33 -35.47 -1.43
C ARG A 208 7.14 -35.87 -2.89
N LYS A 209 7.63 -37.05 -3.24
CA LYS A 209 7.39 -37.68 -4.56
C LYS A 209 6.00 -38.30 -4.62
N ASN A 210 5.43 -38.40 -5.83
CA ASN A 210 4.15 -39.06 -6.11
C ASN A 210 2.94 -38.46 -5.37
N ILE A 211 2.87 -37.14 -5.28
CA ILE A 211 1.70 -36.43 -4.76
C ILE A 211 0.86 -35.84 -5.90
N THR A 212 -0.39 -35.48 -5.62
CA THR A 212 -1.24 -34.83 -6.64
C THR A 212 -0.67 -33.47 -7.03
N PRO A 213 -0.81 -33.06 -8.31
CA PRO A 213 -0.46 -31.73 -8.79
C PRO A 213 -1.00 -30.64 -7.87
N ARG A 214 -0.14 -29.64 -7.62
CA ARG A 214 -0.46 -28.47 -6.79
C ARG A 214 0.60 -27.40 -6.93
N ALA A 215 0.23 -26.14 -6.74
CA ALA A 215 1.18 -25.04 -6.77
C ALA A 215 0.75 -23.84 -5.90
N MET A 216 1.73 -23.02 -5.58
CA MET A 216 1.59 -21.73 -4.92
C MET A 216 2.35 -20.67 -5.74
N LEU A 217 1.69 -19.59 -6.09
CA LEU A 217 2.31 -18.42 -6.71
C LEU A 217 2.53 -17.35 -5.62
N LYS A 218 3.78 -16.99 -5.38
CA LYS A 218 4.14 -15.85 -4.53
C LYS A 218 4.34 -14.62 -5.41
N VAL A 219 3.37 -13.71 -5.38
CA VAL A 219 3.32 -12.51 -6.21
C VAL A 219 4.04 -11.36 -5.50
N ASP A 220 4.92 -10.68 -6.23
CA ASP A 220 5.57 -9.42 -5.82
C ASP A 220 4.93 -8.27 -6.62
N LEU A 221 4.36 -7.27 -5.95
CA LEU A 221 3.77 -6.10 -6.60
C LEU A 221 4.80 -4.96 -6.73
N ARG A 222 4.93 -4.39 -7.93
CA ARG A 222 5.92 -3.33 -8.20
C ARG A 222 5.52 -2.03 -7.51
N LYS A 223 6.36 -1.62 -6.53
CA LYS A 223 6.27 -0.31 -5.85
C LYS A 223 4.83 0.00 -5.41
N ALA A 224 4.16 -0.97 -4.78
CA ALA A 224 2.71 -0.99 -4.66
C ALA A 224 2.10 0.27 -4.03
N PHE A 225 2.73 0.83 -2.99
CA PHE A 225 2.26 2.10 -2.44
C PHE A 225 2.42 3.25 -3.43
N ASP A 226 3.51 3.32 -4.19
CA ASP A 226 3.80 4.46 -5.08
C ASP A 226 2.99 4.43 -6.39
N SER A 227 2.43 3.28 -6.79
CA SER A 227 1.82 3.09 -8.11
C SER A 227 0.29 3.09 -8.12
N VAL A 228 -0.38 2.93 -6.98
CA VAL A 228 -1.85 2.81 -6.93
C VAL A 228 -2.57 4.06 -7.40
N SER A 229 -3.57 3.91 -8.26
CA SER A 229 -4.39 5.00 -8.80
C SER A 229 -5.29 5.62 -7.73
N TRP A 230 -5.29 6.96 -7.63
CA TRP A 230 -6.20 7.67 -6.75
C TRP A 230 -7.65 7.53 -7.17
N GLU A 231 -7.92 7.53 -8.48
CA GLU A 231 -9.27 7.34 -9.00
C GLU A 231 -9.82 5.98 -8.60
N PHE A 232 -9.02 4.92 -8.70
CA PHE A 232 -9.37 3.59 -8.24
C PHE A 232 -9.72 3.56 -6.74
N ILE A 233 -8.92 4.21 -5.90
CA ILE A 233 -9.20 4.32 -4.45
C ILE A 233 -10.52 5.04 -4.21
N LEU A 234 -10.73 6.20 -4.83
CA LEU A 234 -11.94 7.01 -4.62
C LEU A 234 -13.20 6.29 -5.12
N SER A 235 -13.12 5.59 -6.25
CA SER A 235 -14.20 4.76 -6.79
C SER A 235 -14.47 3.53 -5.91
N THR A 236 -13.45 2.94 -5.31
CA THR A 236 -13.58 1.86 -4.31
C THR A 236 -14.33 2.35 -3.08
N LEU A 237 -13.98 3.53 -2.54
CA LEU A 237 -14.70 4.13 -1.41
C LEU A 237 -16.16 4.44 -1.76
N THR A 238 -16.41 4.88 -3.01
CA THR A 238 -17.76 5.13 -3.53
C THR A 238 -18.57 3.83 -3.63
N ALA A 239 -17.95 2.74 -4.06
CA ALA A 239 -18.60 1.42 -4.17
C ALA A 239 -19.00 0.86 -2.79
N LEU A 240 -18.25 1.20 -1.73
CA LEU A 240 -18.60 0.88 -0.33
C LEU A 240 -19.73 1.75 0.23
N ALA A 241 -20.30 2.66 -0.58
CA ALA A 241 -21.31 3.63 -0.17
C ALA A 241 -20.87 4.54 0.99
N ILE A 242 -19.58 4.90 1.04
CA ILE A 242 -19.07 5.89 2.00
C ILE A 242 -19.57 7.29 1.59
N PRO A 243 -20.01 8.14 2.54
CA PRO A 243 -20.55 9.46 2.22
C PRO A 243 -19.60 10.34 1.39
N PRO A 244 -20.09 11.05 0.36
CA PRO A 244 -19.26 11.86 -0.54
C PRO A 244 -18.38 12.90 0.16
N ARG A 245 -18.88 13.48 1.26
CA ARG A 245 -18.12 14.45 2.07
C ARG A 245 -16.85 13.84 2.65
N PHE A 246 -16.93 12.61 3.15
CA PHE A 246 -15.78 11.91 3.71
C PHE A 246 -14.77 11.52 2.61
N ILE A 247 -15.28 11.08 1.45
CA ILE A 247 -14.46 10.81 0.27
C ILE A 247 -13.75 12.09 -0.20
N ALA A 248 -14.41 13.25 -0.16
CA ALA A 248 -13.81 14.53 -0.51
C ALA A 248 -12.65 14.91 0.43
N TRP A 249 -12.78 14.67 1.74
CA TRP A 249 -11.66 14.88 2.69
C TRP A 249 -10.47 13.98 2.38
N ILE A 250 -10.72 12.70 2.05
CA ILE A 250 -9.66 11.77 1.64
C ILE A 250 -9.01 12.24 0.34
N LYS A 251 -9.82 12.63 -0.65
CA LYS A 251 -9.35 13.18 -1.92
C LYS A 251 -8.43 14.37 -1.72
N GLU A 252 -8.84 15.32 -0.88
CA GLU A 252 -8.01 16.49 -0.55
C GLU A 252 -6.68 16.07 0.08
N CYS A 253 -6.69 15.07 0.95
CA CYS A 253 -5.46 14.55 1.56
C CYS A 253 -4.52 13.92 0.53
N ILE A 254 -4.99 13.00 -0.31
CA ILE A 254 -4.14 12.18 -1.18
C ILE A 254 -3.80 12.84 -2.52
N CYS A 255 -4.67 13.71 -3.06
CA CYS A 255 -4.49 14.28 -4.40
C CYS A 255 -3.80 15.65 -4.44
N THR A 256 -3.65 16.33 -3.30
CA THR A 256 -3.01 17.66 -3.23
C THR A 256 -1.59 17.74 -2.63
N PRO A 257 -0.88 16.63 -2.26
CA PRO A 257 0.42 16.77 -1.62
C PRO A 257 1.48 17.31 -2.58
N THR A 258 2.40 18.09 -2.02
CA THR A 258 3.65 18.50 -2.67
C THR A 258 4.82 17.84 -1.98
N PHE A 259 5.79 17.37 -2.76
CA PHE A 259 6.93 16.62 -2.29
C PHE A 259 8.23 17.40 -2.48
N SER A 260 9.13 17.24 -1.53
CA SER A 260 10.53 17.66 -1.60
C SER A 260 11.42 16.48 -1.24
N ILE A 261 12.58 16.34 -1.89
CA ILE A 261 13.52 15.26 -1.58
C ILE A 261 14.45 15.71 -0.44
N ALA A 262 14.55 14.89 0.61
CA ALA A 262 15.49 15.07 1.70
C ALA A 262 16.63 14.06 1.60
N VAL A 263 17.81 14.51 1.16
CA VAL A 263 19.03 13.70 1.07
C VAL A 263 20.11 14.30 1.97
N ASN A 264 20.73 13.48 2.82
CA ASN A 264 21.87 13.88 3.67
C ASN A 264 21.64 15.14 4.52
N GLY A 265 20.39 15.36 4.97
CA GLY A 265 20.01 16.51 5.78
C GLY A 265 19.67 17.78 4.99
N MET A 266 19.79 17.77 3.66
CA MET A 266 19.35 18.88 2.81
C MET A 266 18.08 18.52 2.04
N THR A 267 17.15 19.47 1.98
CA THR A 267 15.89 19.36 1.25
C THR A 267 15.98 20.14 -0.06
N ASP A 268 15.59 19.52 -1.17
CA ASP A 268 15.56 20.19 -2.48
C ASP A 268 14.38 19.71 -3.35
N GLY A 269 13.99 20.58 -4.28
CA GLY A 269 12.93 20.37 -5.25
C GLY A 269 11.52 20.45 -4.66
N PHE A 270 10.58 20.99 -5.45
CA PHE A 270 9.15 20.79 -5.22
C PHE A 270 8.54 20.13 -6.44
N PHE A 271 7.87 19.00 -6.23
CA PHE A 271 7.15 18.29 -7.27
C PHE A 271 5.82 17.76 -6.75
N LYS A 272 4.92 17.41 -7.67
CA LYS A 272 3.61 16.85 -7.37
C LYS A 272 3.61 15.37 -7.74
N SER A 273 2.67 14.63 -7.13
CA SER A 273 2.31 13.30 -7.58
C SER A 273 1.00 13.35 -8.38
N ALA A 274 0.74 12.34 -9.20
CA ALA A 274 -0.56 12.07 -9.78
C ALA A 274 -1.17 10.73 -9.32
N ARG A 275 -0.42 9.92 -8.55
CA ARG A 275 -0.81 8.60 -8.07
C ARG A 275 -0.10 8.23 -6.75
N GLY A 276 -0.39 7.06 -6.22
CA GLY A 276 0.32 6.49 -5.10
C GLY A 276 -0.08 7.05 -3.73
N LEU A 277 0.26 6.31 -2.69
CA LEU A 277 -0.03 6.56 -1.30
C LEU A 277 1.29 6.78 -0.54
N ARG A 278 1.28 7.76 0.36
CA ARG A 278 2.48 8.16 1.09
C ARG A 278 2.86 7.13 2.15
N GLN A 279 4.06 6.56 2.04
CA GLN A 279 4.57 5.62 3.03
C GLN A 279 4.98 6.38 4.32
N GLY A 280 4.27 6.14 5.42
CA GLY A 280 4.43 6.89 6.67
C GLY A 280 3.21 7.74 7.04
N ASP A 281 2.22 7.79 6.14
CA ASP A 281 0.91 8.39 6.37
C ASP A 281 -0.01 7.43 7.15
N PRO A 282 -0.64 7.84 8.27
CA PRO A 282 -1.58 7.01 9.01
C PRO A 282 -2.75 6.45 8.19
N LEU A 283 -3.19 7.18 7.15
CA LEU A 283 -4.33 6.81 6.31
C LEU A 283 -3.96 5.81 5.21
N SER A 284 -2.76 5.94 4.62
CA SER A 284 -2.32 5.16 3.46
C SER A 284 -2.46 3.64 3.62
N PRO A 285 -2.07 3.00 4.75
CA PRO A 285 -2.19 1.55 4.88
C PRO A 285 -3.62 1.04 4.74
N TYR A 286 -4.61 1.78 5.25
CA TYR A 286 -6.01 1.37 5.21
C TYR A 286 -6.61 1.55 3.82
N LEU A 287 -6.25 2.61 3.11
CA LEU A 287 -6.63 2.80 1.71
C LEU A 287 -6.02 1.71 0.82
N PHE A 288 -4.76 1.33 1.08
CA PHE A 288 -4.10 0.26 0.36
C PHE A 288 -4.76 -1.10 0.63
N VAL A 289 -5.12 -1.40 1.87
CA VAL A 289 -5.85 -2.63 2.22
C VAL A 289 -7.22 -2.70 1.53
N LEU A 290 -7.95 -1.59 1.45
CA LEU A 290 -9.21 -1.52 0.71
C LEU A 290 -9.01 -1.75 -0.80
N ALA A 291 -7.94 -1.20 -1.38
CA ALA A 291 -7.58 -1.46 -2.78
C ALA A 291 -7.28 -2.95 -3.03
N MET A 292 -6.52 -3.58 -2.13
CA MET A 292 -6.21 -5.01 -2.21
C MET A 292 -7.41 -5.92 -1.93
N GLU A 293 -8.43 -5.45 -1.22
CA GLU A 293 -9.68 -6.20 -1.05
C GLU A 293 -10.41 -6.39 -2.38
N VAL A 294 -10.37 -5.41 -3.27
CA VAL A 294 -10.93 -5.56 -4.63
C VAL A 294 -10.24 -6.71 -5.36
N PHE A 295 -8.91 -6.81 -5.27
CA PHE A 295 -8.17 -7.94 -5.83
C PHE A 295 -8.58 -9.26 -5.18
N SER A 296 -8.71 -9.30 -3.85
CA SER A 296 -9.16 -10.47 -3.10
C SER A 296 -10.49 -11.01 -3.61
N ARG A 297 -11.46 -10.12 -3.79
CA ARG A 297 -12.82 -10.43 -4.24
C ARG A 297 -12.85 -10.84 -5.71
N LEU A 298 -12.10 -10.13 -6.56
CA LEU A 298 -11.96 -10.48 -7.97
C LEU A 298 -11.38 -11.90 -8.10
N LEU A 299 -10.29 -12.20 -7.40
CA LEU A 299 -9.70 -13.53 -7.39
C LEU A 299 -10.69 -14.58 -6.85
N GLY A 300 -11.34 -14.30 -5.71
CA GLY A 300 -12.37 -15.18 -5.14
C GLY A 300 -13.48 -15.52 -6.13
N SER A 301 -13.94 -14.55 -6.93
CA SER A 301 -14.97 -14.77 -7.95
C SER A 301 -14.55 -15.75 -9.05
N ARG A 302 -13.26 -15.76 -9.42
CA ARG A 302 -12.69 -16.69 -10.41
C ARG A 302 -12.56 -18.11 -9.87
N TYR A 303 -12.31 -18.26 -8.57
CA TYR A 303 -12.37 -19.57 -7.93
C TYR A 303 -13.80 -20.08 -7.81
N ALA A 304 -14.74 -19.23 -7.38
CA ALA A 304 -16.15 -19.57 -7.22
C ALA A 304 -16.82 -20.00 -8.55
N SER A 305 -16.39 -19.44 -9.68
CA SER A 305 -16.88 -19.83 -11.00
C SER A 305 -16.21 -21.11 -11.57
N GLY A 306 -15.22 -21.66 -10.88
CA GLY A 306 -14.41 -22.78 -11.37
C GLY A 306 -13.40 -22.39 -12.46
N TYR A 307 -13.21 -21.09 -12.73
CA TYR A 307 -12.21 -20.61 -13.68
C TYR A 307 -10.78 -20.90 -13.21
N ILE A 308 -10.56 -20.85 -11.89
CA ILE A 308 -9.33 -21.25 -11.22
C ILE A 308 -9.69 -22.35 -10.23
N ALA A 309 -9.00 -23.49 -10.31
CA ALA A 309 -9.23 -24.60 -9.40
C ALA A 309 -8.43 -24.48 -8.10
N TYR A 310 -9.07 -24.82 -6.98
CA TYR A 310 -8.46 -24.79 -5.66
C TYR A 310 -7.28 -25.75 -5.53
N HIS A 311 -6.33 -25.37 -4.67
CA HIS A 311 -5.29 -26.28 -4.23
C HIS A 311 -5.91 -27.49 -3.51
N PRO A 312 -5.40 -28.73 -3.70
CA PRO A 312 -6.04 -29.94 -3.16
C PRO A 312 -6.17 -29.99 -1.62
N ARG A 313 -5.34 -29.23 -0.89
CA ARG A 313 -5.43 -29.11 0.58
C ARG A 313 -6.32 -27.98 1.06
N THR A 314 -6.83 -27.15 0.15
CA THR A 314 -7.62 -25.97 0.49
C THR A 314 -9.01 -25.98 -0.12
N SER A 315 -9.36 -26.96 -0.94
CA SER A 315 -10.67 -27.08 -1.58
C SER A 315 -11.81 -27.04 -0.56
N ASP A 316 -11.69 -27.81 0.52
CA ASP A 316 -12.76 -27.97 1.51
C ASP A 316 -12.94 -26.72 2.38
N LEU A 317 -11.89 -25.90 2.50
CA LEU A 317 -11.88 -24.64 3.24
C LEU A 317 -12.04 -23.43 2.33
N GLU A 318 -12.13 -23.63 1.01
CA GLU A 318 -12.18 -22.61 -0.03
C GLU A 318 -11.08 -21.54 0.08
N ILE A 319 -9.89 -21.92 0.55
CA ILE A 319 -8.76 -20.98 0.67
C ILE A 319 -8.06 -20.86 -0.69
N SER A 320 -8.26 -19.72 -1.34
CA SER A 320 -7.64 -19.37 -2.63
C SER A 320 -6.32 -18.62 -2.48
N HIS A 321 -6.22 -17.73 -1.49
CA HIS A 321 -5.07 -16.85 -1.31
C HIS A 321 -4.92 -16.36 0.12
N ILE A 322 -3.71 -15.92 0.44
CA ILE A 322 -3.32 -15.26 1.69
C ILE A 322 -2.57 -13.98 1.33
N MET A 323 -2.93 -12.86 1.96
CA MET A 323 -2.29 -11.56 1.75
C MET A 323 -1.78 -10.96 3.04
N PHE A 324 -0.66 -10.26 2.91
CA PHE A 324 -0.14 -9.37 3.93
C PHE A 324 0.33 -8.08 3.25
N ALA A 325 -0.56 -7.10 3.17
CA ALA A 325 -0.32 -5.87 2.43
C ALA A 325 -0.01 -6.19 0.96
N ASP A 326 1.22 -5.92 0.50
CA ASP A 326 1.71 -6.17 -0.85
C ASP A 326 2.27 -7.58 -1.08
N ASP A 327 2.49 -8.36 -0.01
CA ASP A 327 2.86 -9.78 -0.12
C ASP A 327 1.62 -10.64 -0.37
N VAL A 328 1.55 -11.28 -1.54
CA VAL A 328 0.38 -12.07 -1.97
C VAL A 328 0.82 -13.51 -2.28
N MET A 329 0.15 -14.49 -1.66
CA MET A 329 0.34 -15.93 -1.93
C MET A 329 -0.96 -16.52 -2.44
N ILE A 330 -0.94 -17.12 -3.63
CA ILE A 330 -2.12 -17.69 -4.29
C ILE A 330 -1.92 -19.20 -4.43
N PHE A 331 -2.91 -20.00 -4.01
CA PHE A 331 -2.84 -21.45 -3.96
C PHE A 331 -3.82 -22.08 -4.95
N PHE A 332 -3.31 -22.93 -5.84
CA PHE A 332 -4.11 -23.55 -6.90
C PHE A 332 -3.71 -25.01 -7.17
N ASP A 333 -4.51 -25.69 -7.99
CA ASP A 333 -4.36 -27.08 -8.39
C ASP A 333 -3.06 -27.42 -9.15
N GLY A 334 -2.26 -26.41 -9.50
CA GLY A 334 -1.04 -26.59 -10.29
C GLY A 334 -1.30 -26.79 -11.79
N SER A 335 -2.50 -26.54 -12.31
CA SER A 335 -2.75 -26.61 -13.75
C SER A 335 -2.34 -25.32 -14.48
N SER A 336 -1.98 -25.43 -15.76
CA SER A 336 -1.66 -24.26 -16.59
C SER A 336 -2.86 -23.37 -16.87
N SER A 337 -4.07 -23.92 -16.90
CA SER A 337 -5.32 -23.16 -17.02
C SER A 337 -5.55 -22.29 -15.80
N SER A 338 -5.44 -22.85 -14.59
CA SER A 338 -5.56 -22.08 -13.35
C SER A 338 -4.48 -21.00 -13.26
N LEU A 339 -3.23 -21.30 -13.61
CA LEU A 339 -2.16 -20.30 -13.63
C LEU A 339 -2.50 -19.17 -14.61
N HIS A 340 -2.97 -19.49 -15.81
CA HIS A 340 -3.38 -18.47 -16.77
C HIS A 340 -4.51 -17.59 -16.23
N GLY A 341 -5.53 -18.18 -15.61
CA GLY A 341 -6.62 -17.42 -14.98
C GLY A 341 -6.16 -16.52 -13.84
N ILE A 342 -5.14 -16.92 -13.07
CA ILE A 342 -4.51 -16.05 -12.07
C ILE A 342 -3.84 -14.84 -12.73
N TYR A 343 -3.12 -15.04 -13.83
CA TYR A 343 -2.47 -13.94 -14.56
C TYR A 343 -3.47 -12.95 -15.17
N GLU A 344 -4.54 -13.45 -15.79
CA GLU A 344 -5.60 -12.58 -16.29
C GLU A 344 -6.25 -11.77 -15.17
N THR A 345 -6.47 -12.38 -14.01
CA THR A 345 -6.99 -11.68 -12.83
C THR A 345 -6.06 -10.56 -12.37
N LEU A 346 -4.75 -10.80 -12.40
CA LEU A 346 -3.73 -9.79 -12.06
C LEU A 346 -3.67 -8.68 -13.12
N ASP A 347 -3.81 -9.00 -14.40
CA ASP A 347 -3.81 -8.04 -15.50
C ASP A 347 -5.08 -7.16 -15.45
N ASP A 348 -6.26 -7.74 -15.20
CA ASP A 348 -7.52 -7.01 -14.96
C ASP A 348 -7.35 -6.04 -13.78
N PHE A 349 -6.87 -6.54 -12.64
CA PHE A 349 -6.64 -5.72 -11.45
C PHE A 349 -5.60 -4.62 -11.68
N SER A 350 -4.54 -4.92 -12.44
CA SER A 350 -3.52 -3.94 -12.83
C SER A 350 -4.12 -2.83 -13.69
N GLY A 351 -5.01 -3.17 -14.64
CA GLY A 351 -5.71 -2.20 -15.48
C GLY A 351 -6.63 -1.27 -14.67
N TRP A 352 -7.14 -1.73 -13.52
CA TRP A 352 -8.02 -0.93 -12.67
C TRP A 352 -7.25 -0.09 -11.65
N SER A 353 -6.27 -0.70 -10.98
CA SER A 353 -5.61 -0.13 -9.81
C SER A 353 -4.28 0.55 -10.13
N GLY A 354 -3.67 0.26 -11.29
CA GLY A 354 -2.29 0.62 -11.60
C GLY A 354 -1.24 -0.27 -10.92
N LEU A 355 -1.66 -1.24 -10.09
CA LEU A 355 -0.75 -2.17 -9.41
C LEU A 355 -0.32 -3.29 -10.34
N THR A 356 0.93 -3.23 -10.78
CA THR A 356 1.51 -4.22 -11.71
C THR A 356 2.30 -5.29 -10.97
N MET A 357 2.14 -6.55 -11.39
CA MET A 357 2.97 -7.64 -10.91
C MET A 357 4.41 -7.53 -11.40
N ASN A 358 5.35 -7.82 -10.52
CA ASN A 358 6.75 -7.98 -10.85
C ASN A 358 7.08 -9.41 -11.29
N ARG A 359 7.09 -9.65 -12.61
CA ARG A 359 7.36 -10.98 -13.18
C ARG A 359 8.72 -11.57 -12.80
N GLU A 360 9.72 -10.73 -12.52
CA GLU A 360 11.07 -11.18 -12.16
C GLU A 360 11.19 -11.65 -10.71
N LYS A 361 10.41 -11.03 -9.81
CA LYS A 361 10.41 -11.35 -8.37
C LYS A 361 9.28 -12.28 -7.95
N THR A 362 8.29 -12.46 -8.82
CA THR A 362 7.22 -13.42 -8.60
C THR A 362 7.75 -14.84 -8.77
N THR A 363 7.53 -15.67 -7.77
CA THR A 363 8.08 -17.04 -7.70
C THR A 363 6.95 -18.06 -7.70
N LEU A 364 7.11 -19.12 -8.47
CA LEU A 364 6.17 -20.24 -8.50
C LEU A 364 6.77 -21.43 -7.76
N TYR A 365 6.08 -21.89 -6.73
CA TYR A 365 6.36 -23.12 -6.01
C TYR A 365 5.40 -24.21 -6.46
N HIS A 366 5.89 -25.39 -6.82
CA HIS A 366 5.03 -26.46 -7.31
C HIS A 366 5.44 -27.84 -6.79
N ALA A 367 4.51 -28.77 -6.82
CA ALA A 367 4.74 -30.17 -6.47
C ALA A 367 3.78 -31.11 -7.23
N GLY A 368 4.19 -32.37 -7.42
CA GLY A 368 3.38 -33.36 -8.14
C GLY A 368 3.25 -33.13 -9.66
N LEU A 369 4.07 -32.25 -10.25
CA LEU A 369 4.09 -31.94 -11.68
C LEU A 369 5.29 -32.57 -12.39
N SER A 370 5.06 -33.07 -13.61
CA SER A 370 6.13 -33.56 -14.49
C SER A 370 6.95 -32.41 -15.09
N SER A 371 8.18 -32.68 -15.52
CA SER A 371 9.04 -31.68 -16.17
C SER A 371 8.39 -31.04 -17.42
N ARG A 372 7.53 -31.78 -18.13
CA ARG A 372 6.79 -31.29 -19.29
C ARG A 372 5.71 -30.29 -18.91
N GLU A 373 5.03 -30.51 -17.78
CA GLU A 373 4.01 -29.58 -17.25
C GLU A 373 4.64 -28.31 -16.73
N VAL A 374 5.75 -28.42 -16.00
CA VAL A 374 6.52 -27.25 -15.50
C VAL A 374 7.03 -26.39 -16.65
N THR A 375 7.40 -27.00 -17.78
CA THR A 375 7.85 -26.25 -18.98
C THR A 375 6.75 -25.33 -19.54
N LYS A 376 5.46 -25.67 -19.36
CA LYS A 376 4.34 -24.82 -19.79
C LYS A 376 4.23 -23.52 -18.99
N PHE A 377 4.87 -23.44 -17.81
CA PHE A 377 4.84 -22.23 -16.97
C PHE A 377 5.96 -21.24 -17.25
N ARG A 378 7.03 -21.67 -17.94
CA ARG A 378 8.17 -20.80 -18.29
C ARG A 378 7.83 -19.48 -19.00
N PRO A 379 6.83 -19.39 -19.90
CA PRO A 379 6.47 -18.09 -20.48
C PRO A 379 5.77 -17.15 -19.49
N MET A 380 5.28 -17.68 -18.36
CA MET A 380 4.50 -16.93 -17.37
C MET A 380 5.36 -16.52 -16.17
N VAL A 381 6.24 -17.40 -15.69
CA VAL A 381 7.06 -17.20 -14.48
C VAL A 381 8.55 -17.32 -14.80
N SER A 382 9.33 -16.35 -14.32
CA SER A 382 10.79 -16.30 -14.52
C SER A 382 11.55 -17.36 -13.69
N HIS A 383 11.01 -17.73 -12.51
CA HIS A 383 11.64 -18.65 -11.56
C HIS A 383 10.64 -19.75 -11.08
N PRO A 384 10.49 -20.86 -11.81
CA PRO A 384 9.81 -22.05 -11.29
C PRO A 384 10.74 -22.81 -10.33
N GLU A 385 10.42 -22.81 -9.04
CA GLU A 385 11.19 -23.51 -8.02
C GLU A 385 10.42 -24.73 -7.49
N THR A 386 11.11 -25.86 -7.36
CA THR A 386 10.67 -26.93 -6.48
C THR A 386 11.01 -26.53 -5.05
N CYS A 387 10.00 -26.49 -4.18
CA CYS A 387 10.21 -26.18 -2.76
C CYS A 387 11.25 -27.16 -2.17
N PRO A 388 12.25 -26.68 -1.40
CA PRO A 388 13.33 -27.53 -0.89
C PRO A 388 12.88 -28.68 0.02
#